data_AF-A0A948DP73-F1
#
_entry.id   AF-A0A948DP73-F1
#
_cell.length_a   1.000
_cell.length_b   1.000
_cell.length_c   1.000
_cell.angle_alpha   90.00
_cell.angle_beta   90.00
_cell.angle_gamma   90.00
#
_symmetry.space_group_name_H-M   'P 1'
#
loop_
_entity.id
_entity.type
_entity.pdbx_description
1 polymer ?
#
loop_
_entity_poly.entity_id
_entity_poly.type
_entity_poly.pdbx_seq_one_letter_code
_entity_poly.pdbx_strand_id
1 'polypeptide(L)'
;MDILRKKTWSPYTAGALAGLLLVLSVFITGKYFGASTTFVRAAGFVEQAVAPDKVAGMAYFLKVKAKVDWQFLFVVGVLLGSLASAWLSKEKRAVAVPPMWEGRFGASRVRRWTAAFLGGIVLMFGARLADG
;
A
#
# COMPACT_ATOMS: atom_id res chain seq x y z
N MET A 1 30.73 7.51 -0.27
CA MET A 1 29.95 6.26 -0.33
C MET A 1 28.48 6.62 -0.49
N ASP A 2 27.89 6.41 -1.67
CA ASP A 2 26.46 6.73 -1.91
C ASP A 2 25.55 5.69 -1.24
N ILE A 3 25.31 5.85 0.07
CA ILE A 3 24.43 4.98 0.87
C ILE A 3 23.03 4.87 0.24
N LEU A 4 22.53 5.95 -0.35
CA LEU A 4 21.23 6.02 -1.02
C LEU A 4 21.13 5.21 -2.33
N ARG A 5 22.27 4.78 -2.90
CA ARG A 5 22.31 3.96 -4.13
C ARG A 5 22.54 2.48 -3.86
N LYS A 6 22.68 2.09 -2.59
CA LYS A 6 22.84 0.67 -2.22
C LYS A 6 21.51 -0.06 -2.41
N LYS A 7 21.56 -1.17 -3.16
CA LYS A 7 20.41 -2.08 -3.40
C LYS A 7 19.82 -2.65 -2.10
N THR A 8 20.68 -2.95 -1.13
CA THR A 8 20.27 -3.52 0.15
C THR A 8 20.90 -2.74 1.30
N TRP A 9 20.06 -2.42 2.28
CA TRP A 9 20.48 -1.82 3.55
C TRP A 9 20.47 -2.90 4.62
N SER A 10 21.26 -2.69 5.69
CA SER A 10 21.20 -3.55 6.87
C SER A 10 19.77 -3.54 7.43
N PRO A 11 19.18 -4.71 7.76
CA PRO A 11 17.82 -4.79 8.29
C PRO A 11 17.70 -4.03 9.61
N TYR A 12 18.77 -3.97 10.42
CA TYR A 12 18.80 -3.19 11.66
C TYR A 12 18.70 -1.70 11.39
N THR A 13 19.43 -1.18 10.40
CA THR A 13 19.40 0.24 10.06
C THR A 13 18.07 0.64 9.44
N ALA A 14 17.55 -0.16 8.50
CA ALA A 14 16.25 0.08 7.89
C ALA A 14 15.11 0.00 8.93
N GLY A 15 15.18 -0.99 9.84
CA GLY A 15 14.23 -1.15 10.93
C GLY A 15 14.26 0.01 11.92
N ALA A 16 15.45 0.46 12.33
CA ALA A 16 15.60 1.62 13.22
C ALA A 16 15.02 2.90 12.62
N LEU A 17 15.25 3.15 11.32
CA LEU A 17 14.68 4.32 10.62
C LEU A 17 13.16 4.22 10.47
N ALA A 18 12.63 3.03 10.16
CA ALA A 18 11.19 2.82 10.11
C ALA A 18 10.53 3.02 11.49
N GLY A 19 11.17 2.55 12.56
CA GLY A 19 10.73 2.76 13.94
C GLY A 19 10.76 4.24 14.33
N LEU A 20 11.84 4.96 13.99
CA LEU A 20 11.91 6.40 14.22
C LEU A 20 10.80 7.15 13.46
N LEU A 21 10.55 6.78 12.20
CA LEU A 21 9.46 7.36 11.41
C LEU A 21 8.09 7.09 12.05
N LEU A 22 7.87 5.90 12.61
CA LEU A 22 6.64 5.57 13.33
C LEU A 22 6.46 6.48 14.55
N VAL A 23 7.50 6.64 15.37
CA VAL A 23 7.48 7.53 16.55
C VAL A 23 7.19 8.96 16.13
N LEU A 24 7.84 9.47 15.08
CA LEU A 24 7.58 10.81 14.56
C LEU A 24 6.16 10.97 14.02
N SER A 25 5.62 9.95 13.34
CA SER A 25 4.24 9.97 12.85
C SER A 25 3.25 10.15 14.00
N VAL A 26 3.40 9.36 15.07
CA VAL A 26 2.54 9.46 16.25
C VAL A 26 2.76 10.78 16.99
N PHE A 27 4.01 11.22 17.15
CA PHE A 27 4.33 12.46 17.85
C PHE A 27 3.76 13.71 17.15
N ILE A 28 3.88 13.80 15.82
CA ILE A 28 3.45 14.99 15.06
C ILE A 28 1.94 14.96 14.77
N THR A 29 1.41 13.78 14.43
CA THR A 29 0.04 13.67 13.88
C THR A 29 -0.93 12.89 14.75
N GLY A 30 -0.46 12.25 15.82
CA GLY A 30 -1.25 11.36 16.66
C GLY A 30 -1.68 10.07 15.96
N LYS A 31 -1.14 9.76 14.78
CA LYS A 31 -1.57 8.63 13.93
C LYS A 31 -0.45 7.63 13.71
N TYR A 32 -0.81 6.35 13.83
CA TYR A 32 0.03 5.22 13.43
C TYR A 32 0.06 5.04 11.91
N PHE A 33 0.98 4.19 11.43
CA PHE A 33 0.95 3.76 10.04
C PHE A 33 -0.34 2.99 9.76
N GLY A 34 -0.97 3.32 8.63
CA GLY A 34 -2.12 2.59 8.15
C GLY A 34 -2.15 2.62 6.63
N ALA A 35 -2.72 1.59 6.02
CA ALA A 35 -2.90 1.52 4.58
C ALA A 35 -4.33 1.12 4.19
N SER A 36 -4.94 0.19 4.91
CA SER A 36 -6.27 -0.39 4.63
C SER A 36 -7.40 0.65 4.52
N THR A 37 -7.41 1.68 5.37
CA THR A 37 -8.38 2.80 5.33
C THR A 37 -8.35 3.59 4.04
N THR A 38 -7.14 3.84 3.52
CA THR A 38 -6.94 4.58 2.28
C THR A 38 -7.57 3.88 1.09
N PHE A 39 -7.42 2.56 0.97
CA PHE A 39 -7.98 1.80 -0.15
C PHE A 39 -9.52 1.83 -0.18
N VAL A 40 -10.17 1.71 0.98
CA VAL A 40 -11.64 1.80 1.04
C VAL A 40 -12.13 3.22 0.83
N ARG A 41 -11.41 4.24 1.29
CA ARG A 41 -11.76 5.63 0.96
C ARG A 41 -11.65 5.90 -0.53
N ALA A 42 -10.61 5.38 -1.19
CA ALA A 42 -10.47 5.48 -2.64
C ALA A 42 -11.61 4.77 -3.37
N ALA A 43 -11.99 3.56 -2.93
CA ALA A 43 -13.17 2.88 -3.47
C ALA A 43 -14.46 3.70 -3.24
N GLY A 44 -14.64 4.27 -2.05
CA GLY A 44 -15.77 5.14 -1.73
C GLY A 44 -15.82 6.41 -2.59
N PHE A 45 -14.68 7.00 -2.96
CA PHE A 45 -14.63 8.11 -3.92
C PHE A 45 -15.17 7.69 -5.30
N VAL A 46 -14.78 6.50 -5.78
CA VAL A 46 -15.25 5.98 -7.07
C VAL A 46 -16.73 5.64 -7.01
N GLU A 47 -17.18 4.97 -5.94
CA GLU A 47 -18.60 4.60 -5.76
C GLU A 47 -19.50 5.82 -5.60
N GLN A 48 -19.03 6.89 -4.94
CA GLN A 48 -19.76 8.15 -4.85
C GLN A 48 -19.92 8.83 -6.21
N ALA A 49 -18.94 8.70 -7.10
CA ALA A 49 -19.01 9.24 -8.46
C ALA A 49 -19.96 8.45 -9.38
N VAL A 50 -20.14 7.15 -9.13
CA VAL A 50 -20.95 6.26 -9.97
C VAL A 50 -22.40 6.10 -9.46
N ALA A 51 -22.62 6.08 -8.14
CA ALA A 51 -23.92 5.83 -7.53
C ALA A 51 -24.12 6.63 -6.22
N PRO A 52 -24.27 7.96 -6.29
CA PRO A 52 -24.35 8.84 -5.12
C PRO A 52 -25.51 8.50 -4.16
N ASP A 53 -26.65 8.02 -4.68
CA ASP A 53 -27.84 7.69 -3.87
C ASP A 53 -27.63 6.47 -2.95
N LYS A 54 -26.79 5.49 -3.35
CA LYS A 54 -26.45 4.33 -2.51
C LYS A 54 -25.45 4.68 -1.40
N VAL A 55 -24.55 5.63 -1.67
CA VAL A 55 -23.54 6.09 -0.71
C VAL A 55 -24.17 6.97 0.38
N ALA A 56 -25.18 7.78 0.04
CA ALA A 56 -25.91 8.60 0.99
C ALA A 56 -26.73 7.78 2.02
N GLY A 57 -27.20 6.58 1.64
CA GLY A 57 -27.99 5.71 2.52
C GLY A 57 -27.19 4.77 3.42
N MET A 58 -25.89 4.59 3.19
CA MET A 58 -25.06 3.64 3.95
C MET A 58 -24.23 4.33 5.04
N ALA A 59 -24.54 4.03 6.30
CA ALA A 59 -23.84 4.56 7.48
C ALA A 59 -22.31 4.34 7.45
N TYR A 60 -21.84 3.29 6.77
CA TYR A 60 -20.42 2.98 6.61
C TYR A 60 -19.66 4.05 5.78
N PHE A 61 -20.24 4.52 4.67
CA PHE A 61 -19.61 5.55 3.83
C PHE A 61 -19.72 6.96 4.44
N LEU A 62 -20.74 7.21 5.25
CA LEU A 62 -20.86 8.42 6.06
C LEU A 62 -19.81 8.48 7.18
N LYS A 63 -19.43 7.32 7.75
CA LYS A 63 -18.36 7.19 8.78
C LYS A 63 -16.96 7.25 8.15
N VAL A 64 -16.79 6.69 6.95
CA VAL A 64 -15.54 6.68 6.19
C VAL A 64 -15.59 7.79 5.12
N LYS A 65 -15.78 9.04 5.55
CA LYS A 65 -15.80 10.18 4.62
C LYS A 65 -14.56 10.16 3.74
N ALA A 66 -14.81 10.29 2.44
CA ALA A 66 -13.81 10.39 1.41
C ALA A 66 -13.04 11.71 1.60
N LYS A 67 -11.94 11.65 2.37
CA LYS A 67 -11.05 12.79 2.64
C LYS A 67 -9.62 12.35 2.35
N VAL A 68 -8.88 13.23 1.67
CA VAL A 68 -7.43 13.13 1.64
C VAL A 68 -6.93 13.43 3.05
N ASP A 69 -6.66 12.38 3.81
CA ASP A 69 -6.15 12.49 5.15
C ASP A 69 -4.67 12.09 5.20
N TRP A 70 -4.06 12.23 6.37
CA TRP A 70 -2.68 11.84 6.61
C TRP A 70 -2.33 10.45 6.08
N GLN A 71 -3.23 9.47 6.25
CA GLN A 71 -3.03 8.10 5.80
C GLN A 71 -2.98 8.00 4.26
N PHE A 72 -3.78 8.80 3.55
CA PHE A 72 -3.71 8.90 2.10
C PHE A 72 -2.36 9.47 1.64
N LEU A 73 -1.91 10.57 2.25
CA LEU A 73 -0.59 11.16 1.95
C LEU A 73 0.55 10.21 2.27
N PHE A 74 0.45 9.45 3.37
CA PHE A 74 1.42 8.43 3.75
C PHE A 74 1.53 7.33 2.69
N VAL A 75 0.42 6.75 2.22
CA VAL A 75 0.42 5.71 1.18
C VAL A 75 0.99 6.23 -0.14
N VAL A 76 0.63 7.46 -0.54
CA VAL A 76 1.22 8.11 -1.72
C VAL A 76 2.72 8.35 -1.53
N GLY A 77 3.14 8.76 -0.33
CA GLY A 77 4.56 8.92 0.03
C GLY A 77 5.33 7.61 -0.05
N VAL A 78 4.76 6.49 0.39
CA VAL A 78 5.35 5.14 0.24
C VAL A 78 5.52 4.78 -1.24
N LEU A 79 4.50 5.06 -2.06
CA LEU A 79 4.57 4.81 -3.51
C LEU A 79 5.68 5.63 -4.17
N LEU A 80 5.70 6.95 -3.95
CA LEU A 80 6.70 7.84 -4.54
C LEU A 80 8.11 7.56 -3.99
N GLY A 81 8.22 7.31 -2.69
CA GLY A 81 9.50 7.00 -2.03
C GLY A 81 10.09 5.68 -2.50
N SER A 82 9.27 4.64 -2.68
CA SER A 82 9.73 3.35 -3.24
C SER A 82 10.15 3.49 -4.70
N LEU A 83 9.44 4.28 -5.51
CA LEU A 83 9.80 4.57 -6.90
C LEU A 83 11.12 5.33 -6.99
N ALA A 84 11.30 6.37 -6.17
CA ALA A 84 12.55 7.13 -6.08
C ALA A 84 13.71 6.21 -5.67
N SER A 85 13.53 5.39 -4.63
CA SER A 85 14.54 4.42 -4.18
C SER A 85 14.95 3.44 -5.30
N ALA A 86 13.98 2.90 -6.05
CA ALA A 86 14.24 2.02 -7.19
C ALA A 86 15.02 2.72 -8.32
N TRP A 87 14.75 4.00 -8.57
CA TRP A 87 15.49 4.81 -9.56
C TRP A 87 16.92 5.11 -9.11
N LEU A 88 17.11 5.57 -7.87
CA LEU A 88 18.42 5.88 -7.30
C LEU A 88 19.32 4.64 -7.23
N SER A 89 18.76 3.49 -6.88
CA SER A 89 19.49 2.21 -6.77
C SER A 89 19.65 1.48 -8.10
N LYS A 90 19.09 2.02 -9.20
CA LYS A 90 19.00 1.38 -10.53
C LYS A 90 18.43 -0.04 -10.49
N GLU A 91 17.55 -0.33 -9.53
CA GLU A 91 16.93 -1.64 -9.33
C GLU A 91 15.51 -1.64 -9.86
N LYS A 92 15.37 -1.54 -11.19
CA LYS A 92 14.08 -1.64 -11.86
C LYS A 92 13.78 -3.11 -12.15
N ARG A 93 12.99 -3.76 -11.31
CA ARG A 93 12.50 -5.15 -11.54
C ARG A 93 11.03 -5.17 -11.96
N ALA A 94 10.72 -4.55 -13.09
CA ALA A 94 9.39 -4.62 -13.69
C ALA A 94 9.22 -5.96 -14.44
N VAL A 95 9.04 -7.06 -13.69
CA VAL A 95 8.84 -8.39 -14.27
C VAL A 95 7.39 -8.81 -14.10
N ALA A 96 6.72 -9.17 -15.19
CA ALA A 96 5.31 -9.57 -15.16
C ALA A 96 5.09 -10.83 -14.32
N VAL A 97 6.04 -11.78 -14.35
CA VAL A 97 6.04 -12.99 -13.53
C VAL A 97 7.37 -13.07 -12.77
N PRO A 98 7.39 -12.95 -11.43
CA PRO A 98 8.62 -13.06 -10.65
C PRO A 98 9.27 -14.45 -10.82
N PRO A 99 10.60 -14.57 -10.86
CA PRO A 99 11.27 -15.88 -11.00
C PRO A 99 10.87 -16.90 -9.93
N MET A 100 10.62 -16.43 -8.71
CA MET A 100 10.11 -17.27 -7.61
C MET A 100 8.71 -17.84 -7.91
N TRP A 101 7.84 -17.04 -8.54
CA TRP A 101 6.54 -17.53 -9.00
C TRP A 101 6.73 -18.49 -10.17
N GLU A 102 7.57 -18.15 -11.14
CA GLU A 102 7.81 -18.97 -12.32
C GLU A 102 8.33 -20.37 -11.96
N GLY A 103 9.24 -20.49 -10.99
CA GLY A 103 9.78 -21.80 -10.57
C GLY A 103 8.76 -22.74 -9.92
N ARG A 104 7.66 -22.23 -9.36
CA ARG A 104 6.62 -23.02 -8.67
C ARG A 104 5.32 -23.11 -9.48
N PHE A 105 4.94 -21.94 -9.97
CA PHE A 105 3.82 -21.51 -10.79
C PHE A 105 3.93 -21.93 -12.24
N GLY A 106 5.09 -21.71 -12.87
CA GLY A 106 5.26 -21.57 -14.32
C GLY A 106 5.05 -20.12 -14.81
N ALA A 107 5.44 -19.84 -16.06
CA ALA A 107 5.53 -18.50 -16.64
C ALA A 107 4.19 -17.84 -17.04
N SER A 108 3.05 -18.48 -16.76
CA SER A 108 1.74 -17.96 -17.18
C SER A 108 1.41 -16.64 -16.47
N ARG A 109 1.39 -15.55 -17.25
CA ARG A 109 0.97 -14.22 -16.80
C ARG A 109 -0.45 -14.26 -16.24
N VAL A 110 -1.41 -14.79 -17.01
CA VAL A 110 -2.83 -14.81 -16.61
C VAL A 110 -2.99 -15.46 -15.23
N ARG A 111 -2.40 -16.64 -15.03
CA ARG A 111 -2.47 -17.34 -13.74
C ARG A 111 -1.89 -16.51 -12.60
N ARG A 112 -0.75 -15.86 -12.80
CA ARG A 112 -0.13 -14.98 -11.79
C ARG A 112 -1.01 -13.78 -11.45
N TRP A 113 -1.59 -13.12 -12.45
CA TRP A 113 -2.39 -11.92 -12.25
C TRP A 113 -3.72 -12.25 -11.59
N THR A 114 -4.38 -13.33 -11.99
CA THR A 114 -5.59 -13.84 -11.34
C THR A 114 -5.32 -14.19 -9.87
N ALA A 115 -4.24 -14.91 -9.58
CA ALA A 115 -3.87 -15.24 -8.20
C ALA A 115 -3.53 -14.00 -7.37
N ALA A 116 -2.81 -13.03 -7.92
CA ALA A 116 -2.51 -11.77 -7.23
C ALA A 116 -3.77 -10.95 -6.94
N PHE A 117 -4.72 -10.93 -7.88
CA PHE A 117 -6.01 -10.24 -7.70
C PHE A 117 -6.85 -10.91 -6.60
N LEU A 118 -7.05 -12.23 -6.68
CA LEU A 118 -7.79 -12.99 -5.67
C LEU A 118 -7.11 -12.92 -4.29
N GLY A 119 -5.79 -13.00 -4.24
CA GLY A 119 -5.02 -12.81 -3.02
C GLY A 119 -5.20 -11.40 -2.43
N GLY A 120 -5.30 -10.38 -3.28
CA GLY A 120 -5.63 -9.01 -2.87
C GLY A 120 -7.02 -8.88 -2.23
N ILE A 121 -8.03 -9.59 -2.75
CA ILE A 121 -9.37 -9.64 -2.14
C ILE A 121 -9.30 -10.24 -0.74
N VAL A 122 -8.64 -11.40 -0.60
CA VAL A 122 -8.48 -12.08 0.69
C VAL A 122 -7.73 -11.21 1.68
N LEU A 123 -6.65 -10.55 1.24
CA LEU A 123 -5.86 -9.63 2.06
C LEU A 123 -6.70 -8.46 2.53
N MET A 124 -7.46 -7.81 1.64
CA MET A 124 -8.32 -6.68 2.01
C MET A 124 -9.45 -7.07 2.96
N PHE A 125 -10.04 -8.25 2.77
CA PHE A 125 -11.03 -8.79 3.68
C PHE A 125 -10.42 -9.03 5.08
N GLY A 126 -9.26 -9.70 5.14
CA GLY A 126 -8.55 -9.97 6.40
C GLY A 126 -8.13 -8.69 7.13
N ALA A 127 -7.57 -7.72 6.40
CA ALA A 127 -7.19 -6.41 6.92
C ALA A 127 -8.39 -5.70 7.59
N ARG A 128 -9.56 -5.78 6.96
CA ARG A 128 -10.78 -5.18 7.49
C ARG A 128 -11.35 -5.91 8.69
N LEU A 129 -11.30 -7.23 8.67
CA LEU A 129 -11.71 -8.06 9.80
C LEU A 129 -10.84 -7.79 11.04
N ALA A 130 -9.55 -7.56 10.84
CA ALA A 130 -8.56 -7.30 11.89
C ALA A 130 -8.45 -5.82 12.31
N ASP A 131 -9.21 -4.93 11.67
CA ASP A 131 -9.13 -3.46 11.84
C ASP A 131 -7.71 -2.88 11.63
N GLY A 132 -6.96 -3.45 10.67
CA GLY A 132 -5.56 -3.13 10.38
C GLY A 132 -5.21 -3.20 8.90
#